data_AF-A0AA36FVN7-F1
#
_entry.id   AF-A0AA36FVN7-F1
#
_cell.length_a   1.000
_cell.length_b   1.000
_cell.length_c   1.000
_cell.angle_alpha   90.00
_cell.angle_beta   90.00
_cell.angle_gamma   90.00
#
_symmetry.space_group_name_H-M   'P 1'
#
loop_
_entity.id
_entity.type
_entity.pdbx_description
1 polymer ?
#
loop_
_entity_poly.entity_id
_entity_poly.type
_entity_poly.pdbx_seq_one_letter_code
_entity_poly.pdbx_strand_id
1 'polypeptide(L)'
;MKHLLLLLVAAAPLCLALPESISFVEPADLPEEFMQAHLGSNDAQVCIDKQLLQCQNSFNWYLNITSDADWTNPTVLIHLIQGFYEQGISGILKLCTARTYFQQCLGSSYMACMQPTKFLSKGQSLRDAWRYIGVMRELEFQCNGGFLQTTQNWDCILQIQKSQKDMYAQCQDAFHNATQKDPTIVCQASVDFSNCARAPYFVGCGADAGWWECERVRISLNLDQSCPENLCAFNHFLAPQPSSLNKYLSHGEKLAQTQHVSQNKLDFLADRVRRIEKRMTNN
;
A
#
# COMPACT_ATOMS: atom_id res chain seq x y z
N MET A 1 43.19 22.97 44.77
CA MET A 1 42.03 23.56 44.06
C MET A 1 42.05 22.98 42.65
N LYS A 2 41.56 21.77 42.35
CA LYS A 2 40.20 21.20 42.39
C LYS A 2 39.17 22.03 41.59
N HIS A 3 38.69 21.40 40.51
CA HIS A 3 37.45 21.64 39.76
C HIS A 3 37.53 22.77 38.71
N LEU A 4 36.99 22.69 37.49
CA LEU A 4 36.11 21.72 36.83
C LEU A 4 36.20 22.03 35.32
N LEU A 5 36.65 21.10 34.47
CA LEU A 5 36.54 21.27 33.02
C LEU A 5 35.22 20.61 32.59
N LEU A 6 34.21 21.41 32.26
CA LEU A 6 32.95 20.93 31.68
C LEU A 6 33.23 20.48 30.23
N LEU A 7 33.19 19.17 29.99
CA LEU A 7 33.04 18.60 28.66
C LEU A 7 31.56 18.67 28.28
N LEU A 8 31.20 19.66 27.47
CA LEU A 8 29.95 19.66 26.70
C LEU A 8 30.10 18.63 25.58
N VAL A 9 29.65 17.41 25.84
CA VAL A 9 29.36 16.44 24.78
C VAL A 9 28.04 16.89 24.16
N ALA A 10 28.11 17.55 23.01
CA ALA A 10 26.95 17.78 22.17
C ALA A 10 26.41 16.41 21.75
N ALA A 11 25.30 15.97 22.36
CA ALA A 11 24.50 14.88 21.85
C ALA A 11 23.87 15.36 20.53
N ALA A 12 24.55 15.09 19.42
CA ALA A 12 23.89 15.10 18.12
C ALA A 12 22.77 14.08 18.18
N PRO A 13 21.50 14.44 17.88
CA PRO A 13 20.47 13.44 17.73
C PRO A 13 20.93 12.52 16.60
N LEU A 14 21.11 11.24 16.92
CA LEU A 14 21.15 10.19 15.90
C LEU A 14 19.81 10.28 15.16
N CYS A 15 19.81 11.03 14.06
CA CYS A 15 18.85 10.87 13.01
C CYS A 15 19.17 9.48 12.43
N LEU A 16 18.55 8.44 13.00
CA LEU A 16 18.49 7.13 12.39
C LEU A 16 17.78 7.36 11.06
N ALA A 17 18.56 7.52 9.99
CA ALA A 17 18.06 7.37 8.64
C ALA A 17 17.46 5.97 8.60
N LEU A 18 16.13 5.90 8.66
CA LEU A 18 15.41 4.68 8.35
C LEU A 18 15.89 4.26 6.96
N PRO A 19 16.32 3.00 6.77
CA PRO A 19 16.70 2.55 5.43
C PRO A 19 15.55 2.88 4.47
N GLU A 20 15.89 3.42 3.30
CA GLU A 20 14.98 3.72 2.18
C GLU A 20 14.39 2.42 1.59
N SER A 21 13.84 1.54 2.42
CA SER A 21 12.97 0.49 1.95
C SER A 21 11.64 1.15 1.59
N ILE A 22 11.41 1.30 0.28
CA ILE A 22 10.11 1.65 -0.27
C ILE A 22 9.04 0.84 0.45
N SER A 23 8.15 1.54 1.14
CA SER A 23 7.00 0.90 1.76
C SER A 23 6.03 0.53 0.65
N PHE A 24 5.53 -0.70 0.68
CA PHE A 24 4.49 -1.15 -0.26
C PHE A 24 3.24 -0.25 -0.24
N VAL A 25 2.98 0.32 0.94
CA VAL A 25 1.87 1.25 1.23
C VAL A 25 2.18 2.66 0.77
N GLU A 26 3.43 2.99 0.39
CA GLU A 26 3.77 4.32 -0.09
C GLU A 26 3.19 4.51 -1.50
N PRO A 27 2.20 5.42 -1.67
CA PRO A 27 1.68 5.72 -2.99
C PRO A 27 2.81 6.27 -3.85
N ALA A 28 2.83 5.90 -5.14
CA ALA A 28 3.80 6.50 -6.05
C ALA A 28 3.49 7.99 -6.22
N ASP A 29 4.53 8.83 -6.11
CA ASP A 29 4.39 10.27 -6.35
C ASP A 29 3.99 10.59 -7.80
N LEU A 30 3.03 11.48 -7.94
CA LEU A 30 2.66 12.08 -9.22
C LEU A 30 3.52 13.32 -9.51
N PRO A 31 3.69 13.74 -10.77
CA PRO A 31 4.30 15.02 -11.10
C PRO A 31 3.55 16.18 -10.42
N GLU A 32 4.30 17.15 -9.89
CA GLU A 32 3.71 18.28 -9.17
C GLU A 32 2.70 19.05 -10.04
N GLU A 33 3.06 19.31 -11.30
CA GLU A 33 2.20 19.98 -12.28
C GLU A 33 0.87 19.24 -12.48
N PHE A 34 0.92 17.90 -12.53
CA PHE A 34 -0.27 17.07 -12.65
C PHE A 34 -1.14 17.17 -11.39
N MET A 35 -0.53 17.06 -10.21
CA MET A 35 -1.24 17.17 -8.93
C MET A 35 -1.91 18.53 -8.76
N GLN A 36 -1.24 19.62 -9.16
CA GLN A 36 -1.80 20.99 -9.10
C GLN A 36 -2.99 21.15 -10.05
N ALA A 37 -2.90 20.59 -11.26
CA ALA A 37 -3.99 20.65 -12.24
C ALA A 37 -5.23 19.85 -11.81
N HIS A 38 -5.08 18.87 -10.90
CA HIS A 38 -6.13 17.91 -10.52
C HIS A 38 -6.45 17.90 -9.02
N LEU A 39 -6.42 19.07 -8.37
CA LEU A 39 -6.74 19.21 -6.94
C LEU A 39 -8.19 18.86 -6.55
N GLY A 40 -9.04 18.50 -7.51
CA GLY A 40 -10.46 18.24 -7.32
C GLY A 40 -11.26 19.55 -7.17
N SER A 41 -12.58 19.45 -7.31
CA SER A 41 -13.49 20.55 -7.01
C SER A 41 -13.88 20.55 -5.53
N ASN A 42 -14.23 21.73 -5.02
CA ASN A 42 -14.82 21.84 -3.68
C ASN A 42 -16.18 21.12 -3.68
N ASP A 43 -16.26 20.03 -2.93
CA ASP A 43 -17.54 19.36 -2.65
C ASP A 43 -18.50 20.35 -1.97
N ALA A 44 -19.80 20.21 -2.21
CA ALA A 44 -20.83 21.05 -1.58
C ALA A 44 -20.88 20.84 -0.06
N GLN A 45 -20.34 19.72 0.44
CA GLN A 45 -20.21 19.41 1.85
C GLN A 45 -18.94 20.04 2.45
N VAL A 46 -19.08 20.57 3.67
CA VAL A 46 -17.97 21.21 4.39
C VAL A 46 -17.24 20.19 5.24
N CYS A 47 -15.90 20.14 5.11
CA CYS A 47 -15.06 19.40 6.05
C CYS A 47 -14.80 20.21 7.33
N ILE A 48 -15.34 19.74 8.46
CA ILE A 48 -15.19 20.37 9.78
C ILE A 48 -13.84 19.96 10.39
N ASP A 49 -12.91 20.90 10.54
CA ASP A 49 -11.54 20.63 11.03
C ASP A 49 -11.50 19.90 12.37
N LYS A 50 -12.32 20.34 13.32
CA LYS A 50 -12.37 19.74 14.66
C LYS A 50 -12.81 18.28 14.59
N GLN A 51 -13.75 17.96 13.69
CA GLN A 51 -14.22 16.60 13.48
C GLN A 51 -13.12 15.77 12.82
N LEU A 52 -12.46 16.28 11.77
CA LEU A 52 -11.36 15.59 11.11
C LEU A 52 -10.24 15.21 12.10
N LEU A 53 -9.82 16.16 12.95
CA LEU A 53 -8.83 15.89 13.99
C LEU A 53 -9.32 14.83 14.99
N GLN A 54 -10.56 14.94 15.47
CA GLN A 54 -11.13 13.95 16.39
C GLN A 54 -11.20 12.54 15.76
N CYS A 55 -11.59 12.45 14.49
CA CYS A 55 -11.69 11.17 13.78
C CYS A 55 -10.31 10.56 13.54
N GLN A 56 -9.31 11.37 13.17
CA GLN A 56 -7.93 10.92 13.06
C GLN A 56 -7.38 10.42 14.40
N ASN A 57 -7.66 11.13 15.51
CA ASN A 57 -7.26 10.67 16.84
C ASN A 57 -7.94 9.34 17.21
N SER A 58 -9.19 9.15 16.79
CA SER A 58 -9.92 7.89 17.00
C SER A 58 -9.29 6.75 16.19
N PHE A 59 -8.91 7.00 14.93
CA PHE A 59 -8.16 6.05 14.10
C PHE A 59 -6.86 5.60 14.81
N ASN A 60 -6.07 6.57 15.29
CA ASN A 60 -4.82 6.29 16.01
C ASN A 60 -5.08 5.50 17.30
N TRP A 61 -6.12 5.86 18.05
CA TRP A 61 -6.50 5.16 19.28
C TRP A 61 -6.86 3.69 19.05
N TYR A 62 -7.65 3.38 18.02
CA TYR A 62 -8.00 1.99 17.68
C TYR A 62 -6.78 1.12 17.33
N LEU A 63 -5.72 1.75 16.82
CA LEU A 63 -4.47 1.10 16.48
C LEU A 63 -3.44 1.15 17.61
N ASN A 64 -3.77 1.75 18.76
CA ASN A 64 -2.84 2.00 19.85
C ASN A 64 -1.57 2.76 19.38
N ILE A 65 -1.75 3.70 18.46
CA ILE A 65 -0.69 4.57 17.97
C ILE A 65 -0.60 5.79 18.88
N THR A 66 0.58 6.02 19.46
CA THR A 66 0.86 7.14 20.39
C THR A 66 1.71 8.24 19.78
N SER A 67 2.12 8.11 18.52
CA SER A 67 2.89 9.10 17.78
C SER A 67 1.99 10.07 17.01
N ASP A 68 2.57 11.14 16.47
CA ASP A 68 1.93 12.09 15.55
C ASP A 68 1.72 11.50 14.14
N ALA A 69 1.19 10.28 14.08
CA ALA A 69 0.91 9.57 12.83
C ALA A 69 -0.43 10.01 12.26
N ASP A 70 -0.43 11.13 11.58
CA ASP A 70 -1.64 11.71 10.99
C ASP A 70 -1.31 12.40 9.65
N TRP A 71 -2.26 13.18 9.16
CA TRP A 71 -2.11 13.97 7.94
C TRP A 71 -1.02 15.05 8.02
N THR A 72 -0.52 15.39 9.20
CA THR A 72 0.65 16.28 9.36
C THR A 72 1.97 15.56 9.17
N ASN A 73 1.98 14.23 9.31
CA ASN A 73 3.15 13.38 9.11
C ASN A 73 2.79 12.06 8.41
N PRO A 74 2.39 12.13 7.12
CA PRO A 74 1.93 10.95 6.39
C PRO A 74 3.01 9.87 6.25
N THR A 75 4.30 10.24 6.23
CA THR A 75 5.40 9.26 6.21
C THR A 75 5.40 8.37 7.44
N VAL A 76 5.21 8.95 8.64
CA VAL A 76 5.10 8.16 9.88
C VAL A 76 3.85 7.28 9.85
N LEU A 77 2.73 7.81 9.37
CA LEU A 77 1.49 7.03 9.21
C LEU A 77 1.68 5.82 8.28
N ILE A 78 2.29 6.03 7.10
CA ILE A 78 2.61 4.97 6.12
C ILE A 78 3.46 3.87 6.75
N HIS A 79 4.50 4.25 7.50
CA HIS A 79 5.38 3.29 8.14
C HIS A 79 4.65 2.45 9.19
N LEU A 80 3.75 3.05 9.97
CA LEU A 80 2.95 2.33 10.95
C LEU A 80 1.94 1.38 10.30
N ILE A 81 1.27 1.82 9.22
CA ILE A 81 0.36 0.96 8.46
C ILE A 81 1.10 -0.25 7.89
N GLN A 82 2.30 -0.04 7.33
CA GLN A 82 3.17 -1.14 6.90
C GLN A 82 3.49 -2.12 8.05
N GLY A 83 3.74 -1.61 9.27
CA GLY A 83 3.91 -2.45 10.45
C GLY A 83 2.68 -3.28 10.83
N PHE A 84 1.47 -2.83 10.50
CA PHE A 84 0.25 -3.63 10.63
C PHE A 84 0.11 -4.67 9.52
N TYR A 85 0.49 -4.34 8.28
CA TYR A 85 0.49 -5.32 7.17
C TYR A 85 1.38 -6.53 7.51
N GLU A 86 2.52 -6.28 8.15
CA GLU A 86 3.48 -7.31 8.54
C GLU A 86 3.00 -8.23 9.69
N GLN A 87 1.94 -7.85 10.42
CA GLN A 87 1.28 -8.70 11.43
C GLN A 87 0.34 -9.75 10.79
N GLY A 88 0.35 -9.87 9.47
CA GLY A 88 -0.52 -10.78 8.74
C GLY A 88 -1.98 -10.30 8.75
N ILE A 89 -2.90 -11.22 8.50
CA ILE A 89 -4.32 -10.88 8.34
C ILE A 89 -4.91 -10.19 9.57
N SER A 90 -4.40 -10.52 10.77
CA SER A 90 -4.84 -9.90 12.02
C SER A 90 -4.57 -8.39 12.06
N GLY A 91 -3.46 -7.93 11.49
CA GLY A 91 -3.12 -6.50 11.43
C GLY A 91 -3.98 -5.76 10.42
N ILE A 92 -4.26 -6.38 9.28
CA ILE A 92 -5.19 -5.82 8.28
C ILE A 92 -6.59 -5.66 8.86
N LEU A 93 -7.12 -6.66 9.58
CA LEU A 93 -8.44 -6.54 10.20
C LEU A 93 -8.50 -5.41 11.24
N LYS A 94 -7.41 -5.14 11.96
CA LYS A 94 -7.32 -3.97 12.85
C LYS A 94 -7.36 -2.66 12.06
N LEU A 95 -6.58 -2.56 10.98
CA LEU A 95 -6.60 -1.39 10.10
C LEU A 95 -7.99 -1.15 9.51
N CYS A 96 -8.66 -2.19 9.03
CA CYS A 96 -10.01 -2.09 8.48
C CYS A 96 -11.05 -1.66 9.52
N THR A 97 -10.89 -2.13 10.75
CA THR A 97 -11.72 -1.67 11.87
C THR A 97 -11.48 -0.18 12.13
N ALA A 98 -10.23 0.25 12.28
CA ALA A 98 -9.87 1.64 12.53
C ALA A 98 -10.33 2.57 11.38
N ARG A 99 -10.11 2.18 10.13
CA ARG A 99 -10.55 2.92 8.94
C ARG A 99 -12.07 3.02 8.87
N THR A 100 -12.79 1.97 9.21
CA THR A 100 -14.27 1.99 9.28
C THR A 100 -14.75 3.01 10.30
N TYR A 101 -14.17 3.02 11.51
CA TYR A 101 -14.50 4.03 12.52
C TYR A 101 -14.13 5.44 12.09
N PHE A 102 -13.01 5.62 11.40
CA PHE A 102 -12.61 6.92 10.85
C PHE A 102 -13.65 7.46 9.85
N GLN A 103 -14.06 6.62 8.88
CA GLN A 103 -15.09 6.99 7.92
C GLN A 103 -16.44 7.31 8.60
N GLN A 104 -16.88 6.45 9.53
CA GLN A 104 -18.13 6.64 10.25
C GLN A 104 -18.13 7.91 11.12
N CYS A 105 -17.00 8.21 11.75
CA CYS A 105 -16.83 9.43 12.55
C CYS A 105 -16.97 10.69 11.69
N LEU A 106 -16.44 10.69 10.47
CA LEU A 106 -16.59 11.80 9.51
C LEU A 106 -18.00 11.86 8.90
N GLY A 107 -18.66 10.71 8.74
CA GLY A 107 -20.01 10.59 8.21
C GLY A 107 -20.11 11.23 6.82
N SER A 108 -21.09 12.12 6.64
CA SER A 108 -21.28 12.85 5.38
C SER A 108 -20.07 13.72 5.00
N SER A 109 -19.29 14.22 5.96
CA SER A 109 -18.13 15.07 5.64
C SER A 109 -16.92 14.30 5.11
N TYR A 110 -16.98 12.96 5.01
CA TYR A 110 -15.84 12.13 4.59
C TYR A 110 -15.29 12.55 3.22
N MET A 111 -16.14 12.65 2.20
CA MET A 111 -15.71 12.99 0.84
C MET A 111 -15.08 14.37 0.75
N ALA A 112 -15.63 15.35 1.48
CA ALA A 112 -15.08 16.70 1.56
C ALA A 112 -13.77 16.78 2.34
N CYS A 113 -13.59 15.92 3.35
CA CYS A 113 -12.37 15.86 4.15
C CYS A 113 -11.25 15.09 3.46
N MET A 114 -11.58 14.12 2.61
CA MET A 114 -10.61 13.29 1.88
C MET A 114 -10.25 13.90 0.51
N GLN A 115 -9.95 15.21 0.51
CA GLN A 115 -9.48 15.96 -0.66
C GLN A 115 -8.09 16.57 -0.40
N PRO A 116 -7.16 16.56 -1.39
CA PRO A 116 -5.84 17.18 -1.22
C PRO A 116 -5.90 18.66 -0.83
N THR A 117 -6.85 19.42 -1.39
CA THR A 117 -7.08 20.84 -1.07
C THR A 117 -7.30 21.11 0.41
N LYS A 118 -7.90 20.14 1.13
CA LYS A 118 -8.13 20.27 2.57
C LYS A 118 -6.81 20.41 3.33
N PHE A 119 -5.84 19.55 3.03
CA PHE A 119 -4.56 19.50 3.72
C PHE A 119 -3.62 20.61 3.26
N LEU A 120 -3.69 21.01 1.99
CA LEU A 120 -3.02 22.20 1.47
C LEU A 120 -3.43 23.46 2.23
N SER A 121 -4.73 23.62 2.52
CA SER A 121 -5.23 24.76 3.32
C SER A 121 -4.70 24.79 4.77
N LYS A 122 -4.10 23.68 5.22
CA LYS A 122 -3.46 23.52 6.53
C LYS A 122 -1.94 23.59 6.48
N GLY A 123 -1.37 23.97 5.33
CA GLY A 123 0.07 24.15 5.17
C GLY A 123 0.84 22.86 4.87
N GLN A 124 0.16 21.76 4.54
CA GLN A 124 0.84 20.57 4.02
C GLN A 124 1.41 20.83 2.64
N SER A 125 2.51 20.14 2.31
CA SER A 125 3.02 20.12 0.94
C SER A 125 2.04 19.40 0.02
N LEU A 126 2.09 19.69 -1.28
CA LEU A 126 1.25 19.01 -2.26
C LEU A 126 1.47 17.50 -2.24
N ARG A 127 2.73 17.08 -2.21
CA ARG A 127 3.11 15.67 -2.13
C ARG A 127 2.54 15.00 -0.88
N ASP A 128 2.68 15.61 0.29
CA ASP A 128 2.24 15.00 1.55
C ASP A 128 0.71 14.93 1.65
N ALA A 129 0.00 15.95 1.14
CA ALA A 129 -1.45 15.94 1.03
C ALA A 129 -1.95 14.78 0.15
N TRP A 130 -1.34 14.59 -1.03
CA TRP A 130 -1.69 13.50 -1.93
C TRP A 130 -1.32 12.13 -1.36
N ARG A 131 -0.15 11.98 -0.73
CA ARG A 131 0.26 10.73 -0.07
C ARG A 131 -0.71 10.32 1.03
N TYR A 132 -1.10 11.26 1.91
CA TYR A 132 -2.10 10.97 2.95
C TYR A 132 -3.41 10.44 2.34
N ILE A 133 -3.94 11.13 1.32
CA ILE A 133 -5.17 10.72 0.64
C ILE A 133 -5.01 9.35 -0.03
N GLY A 134 -3.91 9.12 -0.73
CA GLY A 134 -3.63 7.87 -1.43
C GLY A 134 -3.63 6.67 -0.48
N VAL A 135 -3.00 6.81 0.69
CA VAL A 135 -2.97 5.77 1.73
C VAL A 135 -4.35 5.51 2.32
N MET A 136 -5.11 6.57 2.63
CA MET A 136 -6.46 6.40 3.18
C MET A 136 -7.42 5.76 2.17
N ARG A 137 -7.26 6.06 0.87
CA ARG A 137 -8.01 5.43 -0.22
C ARG A 137 -7.60 3.99 -0.48
N GLU A 138 -6.31 3.68 -0.37
CA GLU A 138 -5.82 2.30 -0.42
C GLU A 138 -6.48 1.47 0.71
N LEU A 139 -6.44 1.97 1.95
CA LEU A 139 -7.09 1.30 3.07
C LEU A 139 -8.60 1.15 2.86
N GLU A 140 -9.25 2.17 2.30
CA GLU A 140 -10.66 2.09 1.92
C GLU A 140 -10.95 0.96 0.93
N PHE A 141 -10.14 0.82 -0.11
CA PHE A 141 -10.28 -0.25 -1.07
C PHE A 141 -10.10 -1.62 -0.41
N GLN A 142 -8.97 -1.83 0.27
CA GLN A 142 -8.64 -3.12 0.91
C GLN A 142 -9.67 -3.54 1.95
N CYS A 143 -10.33 -2.58 2.60
CA CYS A 143 -11.32 -2.85 3.65
C CYS A 143 -12.76 -2.90 3.14
N ASN A 144 -13.00 -2.58 1.86
CA ASN A 144 -14.30 -2.66 1.22
C ASN A 144 -14.22 -3.43 -0.10
N GLY A 145 -14.06 -2.73 -1.23
CA GLY A 145 -14.15 -3.30 -2.58
C GLY A 145 -13.15 -4.43 -2.87
N GLY A 146 -12.00 -4.42 -2.20
CA GLY A 146 -10.96 -5.45 -2.28
C GLY A 146 -10.91 -6.40 -1.08
N PHE A 147 -11.84 -6.31 -0.12
CA PHE A 147 -11.76 -7.03 1.16
C PHE A 147 -11.73 -8.54 1.01
N LEU A 148 -12.50 -9.09 0.08
CA LEU A 148 -12.51 -10.53 -0.17
C LEU A 148 -11.14 -11.01 -0.65
N GLN A 149 -10.56 -10.32 -1.65
CA GLN A 149 -9.26 -10.65 -2.21
C GLN A 149 -8.15 -10.47 -1.17
N THR A 150 -8.20 -9.40 -0.38
CA THR A 150 -7.28 -9.15 0.73
C THR A 150 -7.33 -10.29 1.73
N THR A 151 -8.50 -10.63 2.26
CA THR A 151 -8.63 -11.62 3.36
C THR A 151 -8.32 -13.05 2.94
N GLN A 152 -8.64 -13.43 1.69
CA GLN A 152 -8.40 -14.77 1.19
C GLN A 152 -6.95 -15.03 0.78
N ASN A 153 -6.22 -13.99 0.36
CA ASN A 153 -4.89 -14.14 -0.23
C ASN A 153 -3.76 -13.47 0.57
N TRP A 154 -4.05 -12.91 1.76
CA TRP A 154 -3.10 -12.03 2.47
C TRP A 154 -1.72 -12.64 2.68
N ASP A 155 -1.65 -13.91 3.11
CA ASP A 155 -0.36 -14.56 3.35
C ASP A 155 0.49 -14.64 2.07
N CYS A 156 -0.15 -14.92 0.93
CA CYS A 156 0.51 -14.92 -0.37
C CYS A 156 0.90 -13.51 -0.82
N ILE A 157 -0.01 -12.53 -0.68
CA ILE A 157 0.24 -11.11 -0.99
C ILE A 157 1.45 -10.60 -0.20
N LEU A 158 1.49 -10.84 1.11
CA LEU A 158 2.58 -10.43 1.99
C LEU A 158 3.90 -11.13 1.64
N GLN A 159 3.86 -12.39 1.22
CA GLN A 159 5.05 -13.10 0.75
C GLN A 159 5.59 -12.49 -0.56
N ILE A 160 4.71 -12.20 -1.52
CA ILE A 160 5.08 -11.57 -2.78
C ILE A 160 5.65 -10.18 -2.52
N GLN A 161 4.99 -9.36 -1.70
CA GLN A 161 5.48 -8.06 -1.27
C GLN A 161 6.93 -8.13 -0.76
N LYS A 162 7.22 -9.06 0.16
CA LYS A 162 8.57 -9.22 0.74
C LYS A 162 9.60 -9.69 -0.27
N SER A 163 9.21 -10.61 -1.17
CA SER A 163 10.14 -11.24 -2.13
C SER A 163 10.33 -10.43 -3.42
N GLN A 164 9.42 -9.53 -3.75
CA GLN A 164 9.40 -8.76 -5.00
C GLN A 164 9.53 -7.24 -4.79
N LYS A 165 9.96 -6.81 -3.59
CA LYS A 165 10.13 -5.39 -3.26
C LYS A 165 10.98 -4.62 -4.28
N ASP A 166 12.06 -5.22 -4.78
CA ASP A 166 12.98 -4.55 -5.72
C ASP A 166 12.34 -4.42 -7.11
N MET A 167 11.48 -5.37 -7.48
CA MET A 167 10.73 -5.30 -8.73
C MET A 167 9.63 -4.24 -8.64
N TYR A 168 8.93 -4.17 -7.51
CA TYR A 168 7.92 -3.14 -7.26
C TYR A 168 8.54 -1.73 -7.29
N ALA A 169 9.70 -1.56 -6.64
CA ALA A 169 10.49 -0.33 -6.70
C ALA A 169 10.81 0.09 -8.15
N GLN A 170 11.26 -0.86 -8.99
CA GLN A 170 11.52 -0.60 -10.41
C GLN A 170 10.26 -0.19 -11.18
N CYS A 171 9.10 -0.74 -10.85
CA CYS A 171 7.83 -0.33 -11.44
C CYS A 171 7.49 1.13 -11.07
N GLN A 172 7.70 1.53 -9.82
CA GLN A 172 7.53 2.91 -9.37
C GLN A 172 8.54 3.85 -10.02
N ASP A 173 9.82 3.48 -10.07
CA ASP A 173 10.85 4.29 -10.72
C ASP A 173 10.54 4.51 -12.21
N ALA A 174 10.07 3.48 -12.91
CA ALA A 174 9.66 3.60 -14.31
C ALA A 174 8.50 4.60 -14.48
N PHE A 175 7.51 4.55 -13.59
CA PHE A 175 6.40 5.51 -13.55
C PHE A 175 6.90 6.94 -13.30
N HIS A 176 7.74 7.14 -12.28
CA HIS A 176 8.30 8.45 -11.95
C HIS A 176 9.12 9.02 -13.09
N ASN A 177 10.02 8.24 -13.66
CA ASN A 177 10.87 8.69 -14.77
C ASN A 177 10.05 9.05 -16.01
N ALA A 178 9.01 8.27 -16.32
CA ALA A 178 8.14 8.55 -17.47
C ALA A 178 7.35 9.86 -17.27
N THR A 179 6.75 10.02 -16.09
CA THR A 179 5.85 11.16 -15.81
C THR A 179 6.59 12.45 -15.47
N GLN A 180 7.82 12.38 -14.96
CA GLN A 180 8.70 13.56 -14.83
C GLN A 180 9.16 14.07 -16.20
N LYS A 181 9.40 13.15 -17.15
CA LYS A 181 9.81 13.51 -18.51
C LYS A 181 8.66 14.11 -19.32
N ASP A 182 7.46 13.57 -19.15
CA ASP A 182 6.25 14.03 -19.82
C ASP A 182 5.03 13.88 -18.89
N PRO A 183 4.58 14.97 -18.24
CA PRO A 183 3.41 14.92 -17.37
C PRO A 183 2.09 14.62 -18.10
N THR A 184 2.04 14.71 -19.43
CA THR A 184 0.80 14.48 -20.20
C THR A 184 0.46 12.99 -20.33
N ILE A 185 1.44 12.11 -20.11
CA ILE A 185 1.26 10.64 -20.21
C ILE A 185 0.91 9.99 -18.87
N VAL A 186 0.60 10.74 -17.81
CA VAL A 186 0.30 10.19 -16.46
C VAL A 186 -0.74 9.07 -16.49
N CYS A 187 -1.82 9.22 -17.26
CA CYS A 187 -2.84 8.17 -17.36
C CYS A 187 -2.26 6.87 -17.95
N GLN A 188 -1.55 6.94 -19.09
CA GLN A 188 -0.91 5.77 -19.68
C GLN A 188 0.17 5.17 -18.76
N ALA A 189 1.03 6.01 -18.20
CA ALA A 189 2.10 5.57 -17.30
C ALA A 189 1.54 4.88 -16.04
N SER A 190 0.38 5.31 -15.53
CA SER A 190 -0.26 4.67 -14.39
C SER A 190 -0.85 3.29 -14.73
N VAL A 191 -1.32 3.08 -15.97
CA VAL A 191 -1.70 1.74 -16.47
C VAL A 191 -0.48 0.84 -16.56
N ASP A 192 0.62 1.36 -17.10
CA ASP A 192 1.89 0.63 -17.21
C ASP A 192 2.43 0.26 -15.82
N PHE A 193 2.35 1.19 -14.87
CA PHE A 193 2.73 0.95 -13.47
C PHE A 193 1.86 -0.14 -12.84
N SER A 194 0.53 -0.03 -12.94
CA SER A 194 -0.41 -1.00 -12.38
C SER A 194 -0.20 -2.40 -12.96
N ASN A 195 0.08 -2.51 -14.26
CA ASN A 195 0.42 -3.77 -14.94
C ASN A 195 1.77 -4.34 -14.48
N CYS A 196 2.78 -3.50 -14.29
CA CYS A 196 4.07 -3.91 -13.77
C CYS A 196 3.95 -4.44 -12.33
N ALA A 197 3.28 -3.67 -11.46
CA ALA A 197 3.10 -3.99 -10.05
C ALA A 197 2.30 -5.27 -9.84
N ARG A 198 1.22 -5.50 -10.60
CA ARG A 198 0.36 -6.68 -10.44
C ARG A 198 0.99 -8.00 -10.89
N ALA A 199 2.03 -7.97 -11.71
CA ALA A 199 2.53 -9.17 -12.39
C ALA A 199 2.91 -10.31 -11.43
N PRO A 200 3.66 -10.07 -10.33
CA PRO A 200 4.04 -11.15 -9.42
C PRO A 200 2.87 -11.64 -8.58
N TYR A 201 1.89 -10.79 -8.28
CA TYR A 201 0.69 -11.18 -7.56
C TYR A 201 -0.19 -12.08 -8.44
N PHE A 202 -0.32 -11.75 -9.73
CA PHE A 202 -1.03 -12.58 -10.69
C PHE A 202 -0.37 -13.96 -10.83
N VAL A 203 0.95 -14.00 -11.00
CA VAL A 203 1.70 -15.26 -11.19
C VAL A 203 1.77 -16.08 -9.90
N GLY A 204 2.00 -15.43 -8.75
CA GLY A 204 2.24 -16.11 -7.47
C GLY A 204 0.98 -16.45 -6.69
N CYS A 205 -0.07 -15.62 -6.78
CA CYS A 205 -1.27 -15.72 -5.97
C CYS A 205 -2.56 -15.84 -6.80
N GLY A 206 -2.47 -15.81 -8.13
CA GLY A 206 -3.60 -15.97 -9.05
C GLY A 206 -4.28 -14.66 -9.46
N ALA A 207 -5.28 -14.80 -10.33
CA ALA A 207 -5.93 -13.66 -10.99
C ALA A 207 -6.56 -12.66 -10.00
N ASP A 208 -7.16 -13.16 -8.91
CA ASP A 208 -7.77 -12.32 -7.87
C ASP A 208 -6.76 -11.36 -7.22
N ALA A 209 -5.60 -11.88 -6.82
CA ALA A 209 -4.54 -11.08 -6.22
C ALA A 209 -3.88 -10.12 -7.24
N GLY A 210 -3.76 -10.55 -8.50
CA GLY A 210 -3.31 -9.68 -9.58
C GLY A 210 -4.28 -8.53 -9.86
N TRP A 211 -5.58 -8.79 -9.90
CA TRP A 211 -6.60 -7.75 -10.04
C TRP A 211 -6.57 -6.80 -8.84
N TRP A 212 -6.50 -7.36 -7.62
CA TRP A 212 -6.42 -6.61 -6.39
C TRP A 212 -5.26 -5.61 -6.36
N GLU A 213 -4.06 -6.04 -6.76
CA GLU A 213 -2.89 -5.16 -6.76
C GLU A 213 -3.02 -4.04 -7.79
N CYS A 214 -3.59 -4.34 -8.96
CA CYS A 214 -3.85 -3.34 -9.98
C CYS A 214 -4.80 -2.26 -9.45
N GLU A 215 -5.92 -2.67 -8.83
CA GLU A 215 -6.90 -1.73 -8.25
C GLU A 215 -6.31 -0.94 -7.10
N ARG A 216 -5.50 -1.58 -6.24
CA ARG A 216 -4.81 -0.93 -5.14
C ARG A 216 -3.92 0.22 -5.64
N VAL A 217 -3.10 -0.03 -6.67
CA VAL A 217 -2.25 0.99 -7.29
C VAL A 217 -3.07 2.10 -7.94
N ARG A 218 -4.10 1.74 -8.73
CA ARG A 218 -4.98 2.72 -9.38
C ARG A 218 -5.63 3.67 -8.38
N ILE A 219 -6.15 3.12 -7.28
CA ILE A 219 -6.88 3.86 -6.25
C ILE A 219 -5.93 4.71 -5.41
N SER A 220 -4.73 4.22 -5.09
CA SER A 220 -3.75 4.96 -4.29
C SER A 220 -3.18 6.18 -5.03
N LEU A 221 -3.12 6.12 -6.37
CA LEU A 221 -2.77 7.28 -7.21
C LEU A 221 -3.86 8.34 -7.26
N ASN A 222 -5.10 8.04 -6.82
CA ASN A 222 -6.21 8.98 -6.81
C ASN A 222 -6.48 9.63 -8.19
N LEU A 223 -6.48 8.82 -9.26
CA LEU A 223 -6.59 9.29 -10.65
C LEU A 223 -7.97 9.12 -11.27
N ASP A 224 -8.95 8.56 -10.56
CA ASP A 224 -10.23 8.12 -11.15
C ASP A 224 -11.01 9.24 -11.87
N GLN A 225 -10.89 10.48 -11.39
CA GLN A 225 -11.52 11.63 -12.03
C GLN A 225 -10.74 12.11 -13.27
N SER A 226 -9.42 11.98 -13.25
CA SER A 226 -8.52 12.50 -14.30
C SER A 226 -8.25 11.48 -15.40
N CYS A 227 -8.31 10.19 -15.07
CA CYS A 227 -8.01 9.06 -15.93
C CYS A 227 -9.13 7.99 -15.82
N PRO A 228 -10.37 8.30 -16.24
CA PRO A 228 -11.52 7.41 -16.05
C PRO A 228 -11.44 6.11 -16.87
N GLU A 229 -10.58 6.07 -17.88
CA GLU A 229 -10.34 4.88 -18.73
C GLU A 229 -9.36 3.87 -18.09
N ASN A 230 -8.68 4.27 -17.01
CA ASN A 230 -7.80 3.38 -16.28
C ASN A 230 -8.64 2.34 -15.54
N LEU A 231 -8.71 1.14 -16.08
CA LEU A 231 -9.47 0.03 -15.51
C LEU A 231 -8.59 -1.19 -15.34
N CYS A 232 -8.74 -1.90 -14.23
CA CYS A 232 -8.04 -3.14 -14.00
C CYS A 232 -8.88 -4.31 -14.48
N ALA A 233 -8.52 -4.84 -15.64
CA ALA A 233 -9.14 -6.05 -16.15
C ALA A 233 -8.78 -7.25 -15.26
N PHE A 234 -9.79 -8.08 -14.96
CA PHE A 234 -9.61 -9.27 -14.14
C PHE A 234 -8.74 -10.33 -14.84
N ASN A 235 -9.09 -10.68 -16.08
CA ASN A 235 -8.43 -11.74 -16.86
C ASN A 235 -7.41 -11.23 -17.90
N HIS A 236 -7.28 -9.92 -18.08
CA HIS A 236 -6.44 -9.38 -19.13
C HIS A 236 -5.17 -8.79 -18.52
N PHE A 237 -4.13 -9.62 -18.44
CA PHE A 237 -2.77 -9.16 -18.14
C PHE A 237 -2.11 -8.69 -19.44
N LEU A 238 -2.08 -7.38 -19.66
CA LEU A 238 -1.21 -6.80 -20.67
C LEU A 238 0.19 -6.74 -20.09
N ALA A 239 1.00 -7.74 -20.43
CA ALA A 239 2.42 -7.73 -20.16
C ALA A 239 3.04 -6.40 -20.64
N PRO A 240 3.80 -5.67 -19.81
CA PRO A 240 4.60 -4.54 -20.27
C PRO A 240 5.55 -4.98 -21.41
N GLN A 241 5.81 -4.08 -22.36
CA GLN A 241 6.65 -4.37 -23.53
C GLN A 241 8.05 -4.93 -23.14
N PRO A 242 8.67 -5.78 -23.99
CA PRO A 242 9.56 -6.87 -23.56
C PRO A 242 10.96 -6.51 -23.06
N SER A 243 11.40 -5.24 -23.12
CA SER A 243 12.81 -4.92 -22.85
C SER A 243 13.18 -5.00 -21.36
N SER A 244 12.21 -4.91 -20.46
CA SER A 244 12.41 -5.11 -19.00
C SER A 244 11.80 -6.42 -18.47
N LEU A 245 10.76 -6.96 -19.13
CA LEU A 245 9.96 -8.10 -18.62
C LEU A 245 10.65 -9.47 -18.63
N ASN A 246 11.54 -9.74 -19.59
CA ASN A 246 12.21 -11.05 -19.71
C ASN A 246 13.09 -11.41 -18.49
N LYS A 247 13.50 -10.41 -17.69
CA LYS A 247 14.23 -10.66 -16.44
C LYS A 247 13.27 -11.01 -15.29
N TYR A 248 12.05 -10.47 -15.29
CA TYR A 248 11.06 -10.59 -14.21
C TYR A 248 10.33 -11.94 -14.19
N LEU A 249 9.94 -12.47 -15.35
CA LEU A 249 9.24 -13.77 -15.44
C LEU A 249 10.12 -14.94 -14.96
N SER A 250 11.43 -14.88 -15.22
CA SER A 250 12.38 -15.95 -14.84
C SER A 250 12.54 -16.15 -13.33
N HIS A 251 12.16 -15.16 -12.51
CA HIS A 251 12.20 -15.24 -11.05
C HIS A 251 10.84 -15.63 -10.45
N GLY A 252 9.74 -15.13 -11.02
CA GLY A 252 8.37 -15.50 -10.64
C GLY A 252 8.07 -16.98 -10.90
N GLU A 253 8.51 -17.52 -12.04
CA GLU A 253 8.36 -18.95 -12.36
C GLU A 253 9.10 -19.86 -11.36
N LYS A 254 10.26 -19.43 -10.86
CA LYS A 254 11.02 -20.18 -9.85
C LYS A 254 10.31 -20.20 -8.50
N LEU A 255 9.65 -19.11 -8.11
CA LEU A 255 8.86 -19.04 -6.87
C LEU A 255 7.58 -19.86 -6.97
N ALA A 256 6.86 -19.78 -8.11
CA ALA A 256 5.69 -20.61 -8.37
C ALA A 256 6.04 -22.11 -8.37
N GLN A 257 7.18 -22.50 -8.96
CA GLN A 257 7.69 -23.88 -8.88
C GLN A 257 8.06 -24.28 -7.45
N THR A 258 8.66 -23.38 -6.66
CA THR A 258 9.04 -23.67 -5.28
C THR A 258 7.82 -23.82 -4.37
N GLN A 259 6.77 -23.01 -4.57
CA GLN A 259 5.49 -23.13 -3.86
C GLN A 259 4.73 -24.41 -4.24
N HIS A 260 4.72 -24.78 -5.53
CA HIS A 260 4.17 -26.08 -5.96
C HIS A 260 4.91 -27.25 -5.32
N VAL A 261 6.24 -27.17 -5.22
CA VAL A 261 7.07 -28.20 -4.56
C VAL A 261 6.81 -28.25 -3.05
N SER A 262 6.65 -27.12 -2.36
CA SER A 262 6.31 -27.12 -0.92
C SER A 262 4.90 -27.64 -0.64
N GLN A 263 3.92 -27.31 -1.48
CA GLN A 263 2.54 -27.78 -1.35
C GLN A 263 2.47 -29.30 -1.55
N ASN A 264 3.10 -29.82 -2.60
CA ASN A 264 3.19 -31.26 -2.85
C ASN A 264 3.87 -32.01 -1.69
N LYS A 265 4.84 -31.39 -1.02
CA LYS A 265 5.53 -31.98 0.14
C LYS A 265 4.65 -32.02 1.39
N LEU A 266 3.84 -30.99 1.61
CA LEU A 266 2.84 -30.94 2.68
C LEU A 266 1.73 -31.96 2.44
N ASP A 267 1.23 -32.07 1.21
CA ASP A 267 0.20 -33.05 0.84
C ASP A 267 0.71 -34.49 1.00
N PHE A 268 1.95 -34.76 0.61
CA PHE A 268 2.60 -36.05 0.83
C PHE A 268 2.75 -36.42 2.31
N LEU A 269 3.09 -35.44 3.16
CA LEU A 269 3.19 -35.64 4.60
C LEU A 269 1.82 -35.89 5.23
N ALA A 270 0.79 -35.12 4.83
CA ALA A 270 -0.58 -35.30 5.30
C ALA A 270 -1.14 -36.68 4.91
N ASP A 271 -0.83 -37.18 3.72
CA ASP A 271 -1.22 -38.52 3.26
C ASP A 271 -0.48 -39.65 4.02
N ARG A 272 0.80 -39.45 4.37
CA ARG A 272 1.52 -40.38 5.27
C ARG A 272 0.91 -40.43 6.66
N VAL A 273 0.54 -39.29 7.24
CA VAL A 273 -0.11 -39.24 8.57
C VAL A 273 -1.43 -39.98 8.55
N ARG A 274 -2.30 -39.72 7.56
CA ARG A 274 -3.58 -40.44 7.39
C ARG A 274 -3.42 -41.96 7.27
N ARG A 275 -2.39 -42.43 6.57
CA ARG A 275 -2.10 -43.87 6.48
C ARG A 275 -1.64 -44.49 7.80
N ILE A 276 -0.90 -43.74 8.62
CA ILE A 276 -0.47 -44.21 9.94
C ILE A 276 -1.67 -44.28 10.89
N GLU A 277 -2.51 -43.24 10.91
CA GLU A 277 -3.75 -43.21 11.71
C GLU A 277 -4.67 -44.39 11.37
N LYS A 278 -4.88 -44.67 10.08
CA LYS A 278 -5.71 -45.80 9.63
C LYS A 278 -5.16 -47.18 10.02
N ARG A 279 -3.84 -47.29 10.22
CA ARG A 279 -3.21 -48.53 10.73
C ARG A 279 -3.34 -48.66 12.24
N MET A 280 -3.42 -47.55 12.97
CA MET A 280 -3.59 -47.56 14.43
C MET A 280 -5.03 -47.83 14.85
N THR A 281 -6.03 -47.51 14.03
CA THR A 281 -7.44 -47.76 14.33
C THR A 281 -7.97 -49.14 13.94
N ASN A 282 -7.16 -49.94 13.23
CA ASN A 282 -7.53 -51.28 12.73
C ASN A 282 -6.88 -52.42 13.53
N ASN A 283 -6.25 -52.11 14.66
CA ASN A 283 -5.80 -53.05 15.70
C ASN A 283 -6.60 -52.78 16.98
#